data_AF-A0A970IHW1-F1
#
_entry.id   AF-A0A970IHW1-F1
#
_cell.length_a   1.000
_cell.length_b   1.000
_cell.length_c   1.000
_cell.angle_alpha   90.00
_cell.angle_beta   90.00
_cell.angle_gamma   90.00
#
_symmetry.space_group_name_H-M   'P 1'
#
loop_
_entity.id
_entity.type
_entity.pdbx_description
1 polymer ?
#
loop_
_entity_poly.entity_id
_entity_poly.type
_entity_poly.pdbx_seq_one_letter_code
_entity_poly.pdbx_strand_id
1 'polypeptide(L)' 'MEQIFVNLNTPRGEVDPKIFGHFCEHAFGNIYGGLYDPGSPLAQENGLRTDVLDLLRRVKPPV' A
#
# COMPACT_ATOMS: atom_id res chain seq x y z
N MET A 1 19.64 9.16 29.61
CA MET A 1 19.78 9.16 28.14
C MET A 1 19.79 7.72 27.71
N GLU A 2 18.88 7.33 26.84
CA GLU A 2 18.92 6.00 26.21
C GLU A 2 19.93 6.01 25.07
N GLN A 3 20.67 4.92 24.91
CA GLN A 3 21.64 4.73 23.83
C GLN A 3 21.25 3.50 23.02
N ILE A 4 21.34 3.62 21.68
CA ILE A 4 21.13 2.51 20.74
C ILE A 4 22.47 2.17 20.10
N PHE A 5 22.79 0.88 20.04
CA PHE A 5 23.97 0.37 19.33
C PHE A 5 23.54 -0.46 18.12
N VAL A 6 24.13 -0.18 16.96
CA VAL A 6 23.87 -0.89 15.70
C VAL A 6 25.13 -1.65 15.29
N ASN A 7 25.08 -2.98 15.31
CA ASN A 7 26.18 -3.84 14.89
C ASN A 7 25.89 -4.48 13.54
N LEU A 8 26.60 -4.05 12.49
CA LEU A 8 26.42 -4.58 11.14
C LEU A 8 27.05 -5.98 10.94
N ASN A 9 27.88 -6.45 11.87
CA ASN A 9 28.53 -7.76 11.80
C ASN A 9 27.63 -8.91 12.29
N THR A 10 26.40 -8.63 12.72
CA THR A 10 25.47 -9.65 13.24
C THR A 10 24.08 -9.50 12.58
N PRO A 11 23.97 -9.70 11.27
CA PRO A 11 22.68 -9.61 10.57
C PRO A 11 21.71 -10.70 11.05
N ARG A 12 20.41 -10.40 11.06
CA ARG A 12 19.35 -11.35 11.46
C ARG A 12 18.68 -12.08 10.31
N GLY A 13 18.99 -11.68 9.07
CA GLY A 13 18.38 -12.19 7.84
C GLY A 13 18.07 -11.06 6.88
N GLU A 14 17.53 -11.42 5.71
CA GLU A 14 16.99 -10.48 4.75
C GLU A 14 15.53 -10.17 5.05
N VAL A 15 15.14 -8.91 4.90
CA VAL A 15 13.75 -8.51 5.05
C VAL A 15 13.01 -8.90 3.77
N ASP A 16 12.11 -9.88 3.85
CA ASP A 16 11.25 -10.23 2.72
C ASP A 16 10.35 -9.02 2.40
N PRO A 17 10.39 -8.45 1.18
CA PRO A 17 9.56 -7.31 0.82
C PRO A 17 8.07 -7.52 1.08
N LYS A 18 7.57 -8.76 1.00
CA LYS A 18 6.15 -9.11 1.18
C LYS A 18 5.57 -8.71 2.52
N ILE A 19 6.40 -8.45 3.54
CA ILE A 19 5.91 -7.90 4.81
C ILE A 19 5.34 -6.47 4.67
N PHE A 20 5.67 -5.78 3.57
CA PHE A 20 5.13 -4.48 3.18
C PHE A 20 3.95 -4.60 2.20
N GLY A 21 3.37 -5.81 2.07
CA GLY A 21 2.17 -6.07 1.28
C GLY A 21 0.94 -5.34 1.81
N HIS A 22 -0.06 -5.19 0.96
CA HIS A 22 -1.32 -4.54 1.29
C HIS A 22 -2.50 -5.51 1.18
N PHE A 23 -3.61 -5.16 1.81
CA PHE A 23 -4.82 -5.96 1.81
C PHE A 23 -6.03 -5.11 1.42
N CYS A 24 -6.90 -5.67 0.58
CA CYS A 24 -8.15 -5.06 0.16
C CYS A 24 -9.30 -6.03 0.40
N GLU A 25 -10.38 -5.52 1.00
CA GLU A 25 -11.54 -6.32 1.39
C GLU A 25 -12.82 -5.62 0.94
N HIS A 26 -13.87 -6.41 0.69
CA HIS A 26 -15.23 -5.93 0.46
C HIS A 26 -15.87 -5.39 1.75
N ALA A 27 -15.27 -4.37 2.36
CA ALA A 27 -15.70 -3.79 3.62
C ALA A 27 -15.43 -2.28 3.69
N PHE A 28 -16.20 -1.57 4.52
CA PHE A 28 -15.95 -0.17 4.94
C PHE A 28 -15.74 0.85 3.82
N GLY A 29 -16.25 0.59 2.61
CA GLY A 29 -16.03 1.46 1.45
C GLY A 29 -14.62 1.38 0.87
N ASN A 30 -13.82 0.38 1.23
CA ASN A 30 -12.47 0.20 0.69
C ASN A 30 -12.50 -0.05 -0.84
N ILE A 31 -13.49 -0.81 -1.31
CA ILE A 31 -13.71 -1.06 -2.74
C ILE A 31 -14.73 -0.06 -3.28
N TYR A 32 -16.00 -0.18 -2.91
CA TYR A 32 -17.07 0.66 -3.44
C TYR A 32 -17.07 2.04 -2.77
N GLY A 33 -16.84 3.10 -3.55
CA GLY A 33 -16.65 4.46 -3.06
C GLY A 33 -15.19 4.78 -2.66
N GLY A 34 -14.33 3.76 -2.63
CA GLY A 34 -12.90 3.87 -2.37
C GLY A 34 -12.09 3.64 -3.65
N LEU A 35 -11.53 2.44 -3.82
CA LEU A 35 -10.77 2.08 -5.02
C LEU A 35 -11.59 2.15 -6.31
N TYR A 36 -12.87 1.77 -6.23
CA TYR A 36 -13.81 1.72 -7.34
C TYR A 36 -15.00 2.65 -7.09
N ASP A 37 -15.10 3.69 -7.91
CA ASP A 37 -16.19 4.67 -7.87
C ASP A 37 -16.45 5.25 -9.28
N PRO A 38 -17.31 4.59 -10.09
CA PRO A 38 -17.61 5.04 -11.46
C PRO A 38 -18.22 6.43 -11.57
N GLY A 39 -18.82 6.96 -10.50
CA GLY A 39 -19.41 8.30 -10.47
C GLY A 39 -18.38 9.39 -10.18
N SER A 40 -17.16 9.03 -9.79
CA SER A 40 -16.12 10.00 -9.43
C SER A 40 -15.56 10.73 -10.65
N PRO A 41 -15.32 12.06 -10.57
CA PRO A 41 -14.57 12.78 -11.61
C PRO A 41 -13.11 12.33 -11.73
N LEU A 42 -12.61 11.54 -10.77
CA LEU A 42 -11.26 11.01 -10.72
C LEU A 42 -11.18 9.54 -11.16
N ALA A 43 -12.29 8.95 -11.60
CA ALA A 43 -12.31 7.58 -12.10
C ALA A 43 -11.93 7.48 -13.58
N GLN A 44 -11.32 6.36 -13.96
CA GLN A 44 -11.14 5.96 -15.36
C GLN A 44 -12.43 5.33 -15.91
N GLU A 45 -12.46 5.01 -17.20
CA GLU A 45 -13.60 4.36 -17.87
C GLU A 45 -14.03 3.05 -17.18
N ASN A 46 -13.08 2.33 -16.58
CA ASN A 46 -13.35 1.09 -15.84
C ASN A 46 -13.78 1.31 -14.38
N GLY A 47 -14.04 2.56 -13.95
CA GLY A 47 -14.48 2.92 -12.60
C GLY A 47 -13.38 2.97 -11.54
N LEU A 48 -12.12 2.68 -11.86
CA LEU A 48 -11.02 2.77 -10.90
C LEU A 48 -10.57 4.22 -10.68
N ARG A 49 -10.41 4.60 -9.41
CA ARG A 49 -9.93 5.92 -9.00
C ARG A 49 -8.45 6.13 -9.30
N THR A 50 -8.13 7.07 -10.19
CA THR A 50 -6.76 7.36 -10.64
C THR A 50 -5.83 7.81 -9.52
N ASP A 51 -6.32 8.67 -8.63
CA ASP A 51 -5.57 9.19 -7.49
C ASP A 51 -5.25 8.10 -6.46
N VAL A 52 -6.16 7.16 -6.24
CA VAL A 52 -5.90 5.98 -5.39
C VAL A 52 -4.82 5.10 -6.01
N LEU A 53 -4.92 4.83 -7.32
CA LEU A 53 -3.91 4.05 -8.05
C LEU A 53 -2.53 4.74 -8.01
N ASP A 54 -2.47 6.06 -8.15
CA ASP A 54 -1.22 6.80 -8.09
C ASP A 54 -0.57 6.76 -6.70
N LEU A 55 -1.37 6.78 -5.63
CA LEU A 55 -0.87 6.57 -4.28
C LEU A 55 -0.33 5.14 -4.11
N LEU A 56 -1.04 4.12 -4.58
CA LEU A 56 -0.57 2.72 -4.53
C LEU A 56 0.74 2.54 -5.32
N ARG A 57 0.88 3.18 -6.49
CA ARG A 57 2.13 3.15 -7.27
C ARG A 57 3.31 3.81 -6.55
N ARG A 58 3.07 4.83 -5.72
CA ARG A 58 4.11 5.47 -4.89
C ARG A 58 4.53 4.58 -3.72
N VAL A 59 3.57 3.90 -3.10
CA VAL A 59 3.81 2.98 -1.98
C VAL A 59 4.56 1.71 -2.44
N LYS A 60 4.28 1.22 -3.65
CA LYS A 60 4.87 0.01 -4.24
C LYS A 60 4.68 -1.24 -3.36
N PRO A 61 3.42 -1.58 -2.99
CA PRO A 61 3.16 -2.82 -2.26
C PRO A 61 3.59 -4.02 -3.13
N PRO A 62 4.37 -4.96 -2.58
CA PRO A 62 4.91 -6.10 -3.34
C PRO A 62 3.91 -7.26 -3.51
N VAL A 63 2.80 -7.25 -2.78
CA VAL A 63 1.70 -8.22 -2.84
C VAL A 63 0.40 -7.58 -2.37
#